data_AF-A0A957EKZ8-F1
#
_entry.id   AF-A0A957EKZ8-F1
#
_cell.length_a   1.000
_cell.length_b   1.000
_cell.length_c   1.000
_cell.angle_alpha   90.00
_cell.angle_beta   90.00
_cell.angle_gamma   90.00
#
_symmetry.space_group_name_H-M   'P 1'
#
loop_
_entity.id
_entity.type
_entity.pdbx_description
1 polymer ?
#
loop_
_entity_poly.entity_id
_entity_poly.type
_entity_poly.pdbx_seq_one_letter_code
_entity_poly.pdbx_strand_id
1 'polypeptide(L)'
;AAINLVNGQPRSPWHSFTACPHEDLADPQRIHLDPFGYLHLCQGLVMGNVWERPLADILADYDPQTYPIVRELLAGGPAQLVTTYQLTHDPGYVDACHLCYTARKTLRDQFASVLAPDQMYGVIGD
;
A
#
# COMPACT_ATOMS: atom_id res chain seq x y z
N ALA A 1 9.28 10.39 -3.74
CA ALA A 1 8.72 9.07 -4.06
C ALA A 1 9.15 8.64 -5.45
N ALA A 2 9.23 7.33 -5.74
CA ALA A 2 9.65 6.78 -7.04
C ALA A 2 8.80 7.31 -8.23
N ILE A 3 7.56 7.74 -7.96
CA ILE A 3 6.70 8.42 -8.94
C ILE A 3 7.34 9.65 -9.59
N ASN A 4 8.29 10.32 -8.91
CA ASN A 4 8.99 11.48 -9.47
C ASN A 4 10.03 11.10 -10.55
N LEU A 5 10.32 9.80 -10.72
CA LEU A 5 11.33 9.27 -11.65
C LEU A 5 10.70 8.56 -12.85
N VAL A 6 9.39 8.71 -13.07
CA VAL A 6 8.64 7.94 -14.10
C VAL A 6 8.76 8.51 -15.51
N ASN A 7 9.26 9.74 -15.66
CA ASN A 7 9.35 10.39 -16.97
C ASN A 7 10.35 9.65 -17.87
N GLY A 8 9.95 9.37 -19.11
CA GLY A 8 10.76 8.64 -20.09
C GLY A 8 10.87 7.13 -19.86
N GLN A 9 10.23 6.58 -18.82
CA GLN A 9 10.26 5.15 -18.54
C GLN A 9 9.20 4.39 -19.35
N PRO A 10 9.49 3.14 -19.76
CA PRO A 10 8.48 2.25 -20.36
C PRO A 10 7.26 2.09 -19.44
N ARG A 11 6.06 2.01 -20.02
CA ARG A 11 4.81 1.80 -19.28
C ARG A 11 4.12 0.53 -19.77
N SER A 12 3.57 -0.22 -18.83
CA SER A 12 2.71 -1.38 -19.10
C SER A 12 1.25 -1.02 -18.81
N PRO A 13 0.27 -1.67 -19.46
CA PRO A 13 -1.15 -1.42 -19.20
C PRO A 13 -1.51 -1.63 -17.73
N TRP A 14 -2.34 -0.76 -17.14
CA TRP A 14 -2.64 -0.82 -15.71
C TRP A 14 -3.22 -2.18 -15.27
N HIS A 15 -4.07 -2.78 -16.11
CA HIS A 15 -4.75 -4.04 -15.82
C HIS A 15 -3.83 -5.25 -15.82
N SER A 16 -2.56 -5.11 -16.25
CA SER A 16 -1.59 -6.21 -16.17
C SER A 16 -0.96 -6.37 -14.78
N PHE A 17 -1.12 -5.40 -13.88
CA PHE A 17 -0.55 -5.45 -12.53
C PHE A 17 -1.48 -6.20 -11.57
N THR A 18 -1.55 -7.53 -11.73
CA THR A 18 -2.50 -8.41 -11.02
C THR A 18 -1.97 -9.01 -9.72
N ALA A 19 -0.74 -8.68 -9.32
CA ALA A 19 -0.13 -9.14 -8.07
C ALA A 19 0.95 -8.15 -7.60
N CYS A 20 1.31 -8.19 -6.31
CA CYS A 20 2.50 -7.53 -5.80
C CYS A 20 3.73 -8.44 -6.05
N PRO A 21 4.78 -7.96 -6.75
CA PRO A 21 5.95 -8.80 -7.03
C PRO A 21 7.00 -8.78 -5.89
N HIS A 22 6.79 -8.01 -4.81
CA HIS A 22 7.82 -7.74 -3.80
C HIS A 22 7.48 -8.17 -2.38
N GLU A 23 6.19 -8.20 -2.04
CA GLU A 23 5.71 -8.51 -0.69
C GLU A 23 4.71 -9.66 -0.75
N ASP A 24 4.91 -10.66 0.10
CA ASP A 24 3.87 -11.64 0.43
C ASP A 24 3.05 -11.07 1.57
N LEU A 25 1.91 -10.46 1.24
CA LEU A 25 1.03 -9.84 2.23
C LEU A 25 0.19 -10.88 2.98
N ALA A 26 0.11 -12.12 2.52
CA ALA A 26 -0.64 -13.17 3.20
C ALA A 26 0.17 -13.74 4.37
N ASP A 27 1.48 -13.89 4.17
CA ASP A 27 2.43 -14.38 5.19
C ASP A 27 3.75 -13.58 5.18
N PRO A 28 3.74 -12.32 5.67
CA PRO A 28 4.87 -11.42 5.57
C PRO A 28 6.06 -11.89 6.43
N GLN A 29 7.18 -12.21 5.77
CA GLN A 29 8.42 -12.63 6.44
C GLN A 29 9.23 -11.45 7.02
N ARG A 30 8.90 -10.22 6.62
CA ARG A 30 9.49 -8.98 7.14
C ARG A 30 8.43 -7.90 7.24
N ILE A 31 8.65 -6.97 8.14
CA ILE A 31 7.89 -5.72 8.25
C ILE A 31 8.86 -4.58 8.55
N HIS A 32 8.47 -3.34 8.23
CA HIS A 32 9.28 -2.16 8.56
C HIS A 32 8.66 -1.42 9.73
N LEU A 33 9.45 -1.11 10.75
CA LEU A 33 9.08 -0.18 11.81
C LEU A 33 9.64 1.20 11.48
N ASP A 34 8.78 2.22 11.50
CA ASP A 34 9.20 3.60 11.29
C ASP A 34 9.39 4.38 12.62
N PRO A 35 9.99 5.59 12.59
CA PRO A 35 10.18 6.41 13.78
C PRO A 35 8.89 6.92 14.43
N PHE A 36 7.73 6.81 13.77
CA PHE A 36 6.42 7.19 14.30
C PHE A 36 5.69 5.99 14.93
N GLY A 37 6.34 4.84 15.03
CA GLY A 37 5.80 3.63 15.62
C GLY A 37 4.98 2.77 14.65
N TYR A 38 4.80 3.17 13.39
CA TYR A 38 4.00 2.41 12.43
C TYR A 38 4.74 1.15 11.97
N LEU A 39 4.02 0.03 11.96
CA LEU A 39 4.45 -1.24 11.39
C LEU A 39 3.91 -1.37 9.98
N HIS A 40 4.82 -1.36 9.01
CA HIS A 40 4.52 -1.40 7.59
C HIS A 40 4.65 -2.82 7.03
N LEU A 41 3.60 -3.28 6.36
CA LEU A 41 3.62 -4.45 5.47
C LEU A 41 4.30 -4.11 4.13
N CYS A 42 4.11 -2.87 3.69
CA CYS A 42 4.80 -2.24 2.57
C CYS A 42 4.88 -0.75 2.89
N GLN A 43 5.78 0.00 2.24
CA GLN A 43 5.90 1.44 2.49
C GLN A 43 4.55 2.16 2.31
N GLY A 44 4.04 2.75 3.39
CA GLY A 44 2.73 3.42 3.46
C GLY A 44 1.52 2.52 3.73
N LEU A 45 1.66 1.19 3.74
CA LEU A 45 0.59 0.24 4.09
C LEU A 45 0.89 -0.37 5.46
N VAL A 46 0.15 0.05 6.48
CA VAL A 46 0.43 -0.29 7.88
C VAL A 46 -0.54 -1.33 8.44
N MET A 47 -0.04 -2.16 9.35
CA MET A 47 -0.84 -3.13 10.09
C MET A 47 -1.17 -2.68 11.53
N GLY A 48 -0.46 -1.68 12.05
CA GLY A 48 -0.68 -1.12 13.38
C GLY A 48 0.43 -0.16 13.81
N ASN A 49 0.39 0.27 15.07
CA ASN A 49 1.39 1.16 15.67
C ASN A 49 1.85 0.64 17.05
N VAL A 50 3.16 0.49 17.24
CA VAL A 50 3.74 -0.07 18.48
C VAL A 50 3.61 0.83 19.70
N TRP A 51 3.29 2.11 19.52
CA TRP A 51 3.01 3.03 20.62
C TRP A 51 1.56 2.94 21.10
N GLU A 52 0.67 2.38 20.28
CA GLU A 52 -0.73 2.16 20.61
C GLU A 52 -0.97 0.75 21.16
N ARG A 53 -0.26 -0.26 20.63
CA ARG A 53 -0.41 -1.66 21.00
C ARG A 53 0.94 -2.39 21.04
N PRO A 54 1.13 -3.41 21.90
CA PRO A 54 2.35 -4.21 21.90
C PRO A 54 2.60 -4.87 20.54
N LEU A 55 3.87 -4.90 20.10
CA LEU A 55 4.27 -5.51 18.82
C LEU A 55 3.78 -6.97 18.70
N ALA A 56 3.93 -7.77 19.75
CA ALA A 56 3.53 -9.17 19.74
C ALA A 56 2.03 -9.35 19.44
N ASP A 57 1.18 -8.49 20.00
CA ASP A 57 -0.27 -8.55 19.79
C ASP A 57 -0.63 -8.11 18.37
N ILE A 58 0.02 -7.06 17.83
CA ILE A 58 -0.20 -6.61 16.45
C ILE A 58 0.16 -7.72 15.45
N LEU A 59 1.26 -8.45 15.70
CA LEU A 59 1.68 -9.57 14.86
C LEU A 59 0.74 -10.78 14.99
N ALA A 60 0.35 -11.14 16.22
CA ALA A 60 -0.50 -12.31 16.46
C ALA A 60 -1.91 -12.13 15.90
N ASP A 61 -2.44 -10.92 15.91
CA ASP A 61 -3.79 -10.60 15.43
C ASP A 61 -3.84 -10.30 13.92
N TYR A 62 -2.73 -10.40 13.20
CA TYR A 62 -2.71 -10.09 11.78
C TYR A 62 -3.53 -11.10 10.97
N ASP A 63 -4.69 -10.65 10.49
CA ASP A 63 -5.49 -11.35 9.49
C ASP A 63 -5.61 -10.50 8.22
N PRO A 64 -4.92 -10.84 7.11
CA PRO A 64 -4.94 -10.03 5.88
C PRO A 64 -6.33 -9.83 5.28
N GLN A 65 -7.30 -10.70 5.58
CA GLN A 65 -8.67 -10.58 5.06
C GLN A 65 -9.48 -9.47 5.75
N THR A 66 -9.06 -9.06 6.95
CA THR A 66 -9.70 -7.98 7.71
C THR A 66 -9.23 -6.58 7.27
N TYR A 67 -8.12 -6.48 6.55
CA TYR A 67 -7.54 -5.21 6.08
C TYR A 67 -7.99 -4.92 4.64
N PRO A 68 -8.90 -3.96 4.39
CA PRO A 68 -9.52 -3.79 3.07
C PRO A 68 -8.53 -3.60 1.93
N ILE A 69 -7.46 -2.81 2.13
CA ILE A 69 -6.45 -2.60 1.10
C ILE A 69 -5.61 -3.85 0.84
N VAL A 70 -5.21 -4.57 1.90
CA VAL A 70 -4.44 -5.82 1.80
C VAL A 70 -5.25 -6.89 1.07
N ARG A 71 -6.52 -7.04 1.46
CA ARG A 71 -7.44 -8.01 0.85
C ARG A 71 -7.53 -7.83 -0.66
N GLU A 72 -7.75 -6.60 -1.13
CA GLU A 72 -7.82 -6.34 -2.57
C GLU A 72 -6.47 -6.59 -3.26
N LEU A 73 -5.35 -6.20 -2.64
CA LEU A 73 -4.02 -6.47 -3.18
C LEU A 73 -3.73 -7.98 -3.31
N LEU A 74 -4.21 -8.79 -2.38
CA LEU A 74 -4.11 -10.25 -2.47
C LEU A 74 -5.04 -10.85 -3.53
N ALA A 75 -6.22 -10.26 -3.71
CA ALA A 75 -7.21 -10.77 -4.67
C ALA A 75 -6.81 -10.53 -6.14
N GLY A 76 -6.11 -9.43 -6.43
CA GLY A 76 -5.70 -9.14 -7.81
C GLY A 76 -4.72 -7.98 -7.95
N GLY A 77 -3.87 -7.76 -6.95
CA GLY A 77 -2.82 -6.76 -6.99
C GLY A 77 -3.31 -5.32 -7.14
N PRO A 78 -2.43 -4.42 -7.61
CA PRO A 78 -2.78 -3.00 -7.77
C PRO A 78 -3.96 -2.75 -8.72
N ALA A 79 -4.14 -3.56 -9.76
CA ALA A 79 -5.29 -3.47 -10.66
C ALA A 79 -6.63 -3.74 -9.95
N GLN A 80 -6.64 -4.64 -8.95
CA GLN A 80 -7.83 -4.90 -8.14
C GLN A 80 -8.23 -3.69 -7.31
N LEU A 81 -7.28 -2.93 -6.74
CA LEU A 81 -7.59 -1.69 -6.04
C LEU A 81 -8.31 -0.68 -6.95
N VAL A 82 -7.83 -0.51 -8.18
CA VAL A 82 -8.47 0.37 -9.17
C VAL A 82 -9.90 -0.08 -9.47
N THR A 83 -10.08 -1.39 -9.68
CA THR A 83 -11.37 -1.96 -10.05
C THR A 83 -12.38 -1.90 -8.91
N THR A 84 -12.02 -2.41 -7.73
CA THR A 84 -12.89 -2.48 -6.55
C THR A 84 -13.36 -1.08 -6.12
N TYR A 85 -12.46 -0.10 -6.11
CA TYR A 85 -12.77 1.25 -5.66
C TYR A 85 -13.08 2.24 -6.80
N GLN A 86 -13.20 1.75 -8.04
CA GLN A 86 -13.54 2.55 -9.22
C GLN A 86 -12.68 3.82 -9.38
N LEU A 87 -11.37 3.67 -9.17
CA LEU A 87 -10.45 4.80 -9.14
C LEU A 87 -10.22 5.37 -10.55
N THR A 88 -10.15 6.69 -10.65
CA THR A 88 -9.57 7.36 -11.82
C THR A 88 -8.10 6.97 -11.95
N HIS A 89 -7.70 6.51 -13.14
CA HIS A 89 -6.37 5.97 -13.39
C HIS A 89 -5.89 6.27 -14.81
N ASP A 90 -4.58 6.20 -15.00
CA ASP A 90 -3.95 6.31 -16.32
C ASP A 90 -4.03 4.96 -17.07
N PRO A 91 -3.91 4.95 -18.41
CA PRO A 91 -3.90 3.72 -19.19
C PRO A 91 -2.75 2.75 -18.85
N GLY A 92 -1.64 3.25 -18.28
CA GLY A 92 -0.48 2.41 -17.94
C GLY A 92 0.42 2.99 -16.87
N TYR A 93 1.30 2.17 -16.30
CA TYR A 93 2.22 2.55 -15.23
C TYR A 93 3.59 1.92 -15.46
N VAL A 94 4.62 2.47 -14.81
CA VAL A 94 6.01 1.98 -14.95
C VAL A 94 6.15 0.58 -14.36
N ASP A 95 5.56 0.35 -13.19
CA ASP A 95 5.51 -0.94 -12.52
C ASP A 95 4.28 -1.05 -11.60
N ALA A 96 4.16 -2.22 -10.95
CA ALA A 96 3.09 -2.50 -9.98
C ALA A 96 3.13 -1.53 -8.78
N CYS A 97 4.32 -1.19 -8.29
CA CYS A 97 4.50 -0.28 -7.15
C CYS A 97 4.01 1.13 -7.45
N HIS A 98 4.24 1.63 -8.65
CA HIS A 98 3.77 2.93 -9.12
C HIS A 98 2.24 2.95 -9.14
N LEU A 99 1.58 1.97 -9.76
CA LEU A 99 0.11 1.90 -9.72
C LEU A 99 -0.41 1.76 -8.28
N CYS A 100 0.20 0.88 -7.48
CA CYS A 100 -0.19 0.63 -6.09
C CYS A 100 -0.11 1.88 -5.23
N TYR A 101 0.98 2.64 -5.36
CA TYR A 101 1.17 3.90 -4.65
C TYR A 101 0.11 4.94 -5.06
N THR A 102 -0.11 5.13 -6.36
CA THR A 102 -1.09 6.10 -6.86
C THR A 102 -2.51 5.75 -6.41
N ALA A 103 -2.90 4.47 -6.51
CA ALA A 103 -4.20 4.00 -6.03
C ALA A 103 -4.38 4.22 -4.51
N ARG A 104 -3.40 3.79 -3.70
CA ARG A 104 -3.44 3.99 -2.25
C ARG A 104 -3.46 5.48 -1.87
N LYS A 105 -2.73 6.34 -2.59
CA LYS A 105 -2.76 7.78 -2.34
C LYS A 105 -4.15 8.36 -2.49
N THR A 106 -4.90 7.96 -3.53
CA THR A 106 -6.29 8.40 -3.73
C THR A 106 -7.25 7.84 -2.66
N LEU A 107 -6.98 6.64 -2.16
CA LEU A 107 -7.78 5.96 -1.14
C LEU A 107 -7.50 6.42 0.29
N ARG A 108 -6.48 7.26 0.48
CA ARG A 108 -5.94 7.55 1.81
C ARG A 108 -6.97 8.14 2.77
N ASP A 109 -7.76 9.12 2.34
CA ASP A 109 -8.74 9.77 3.23
C ASP A 109 -9.79 8.77 3.74
N GLN A 110 -10.14 7.76 2.93
CA GLN A 110 -11.08 6.71 3.31
C GLN A 110 -10.47 5.66 4.24
N PHE A 111 -9.15 5.43 4.14
CA PHE A 111 -8.45 4.34 4.82
C PHE A 111 -7.24 4.83 5.62
N ALA A 112 -7.35 6.00 6.25
CA ALA A 112 -6.21 6.68 6.90
C ALA A 112 -5.55 5.84 8.01
N SER A 113 -6.28 4.95 8.68
CA SER A 113 -5.74 4.07 9.72
C SER A 113 -4.83 2.96 9.19
N VAL A 114 -4.93 2.61 7.91
CA VAL A 114 -4.11 1.57 7.26
C VAL A 114 -3.20 2.14 6.16
N LEU A 115 -3.44 3.39 5.74
CA LEU A 115 -2.65 4.14 4.75
C LEU A 115 -1.94 5.31 5.42
N ALA A 116 -0.87 4.99 6.13
CA ALA A 116 -0.13 5.87 7.03
C ALA A 116 1.39 5.64 6.94
N PRO A 117 2.21 6.54 7.51
CA PRO A 117 1.84 7.88 7.93
C PRO A 117 1.79 8.86 6.75
N ASP A 118 1.38 10.10 7.04
CA ASP A 118 1.30 11.23 6.13
C ASP A 118 2.52 11.41 5.23
N GLN A 119 3.71 11.25 5.82
CA GLN A 119 4.99 11.41 5.16
C GLN A 119 5.19 10.40 4.04
N MET A 120 4.61 9.19 4.12
CA MET A 120 4.68 8.20 3.03
C MET A 120 3.86 8.63 1.80
N TYR A 121 2.92 9.55 1.99
CA TYR A 121 2.03 10.07 0.96
C TYR A 121 2.32 11.51 0.57
N GLY A 122 3.42 12.06 1.08
CA GLY A 122 3.89 13.42 0.76
C GLY A 122 3.05 14.53 1.41
N VAL A 123 2.29 14.22 2.46
CA VAL A 123 1.69 15.24 3.31
C VAL A 123 2.71 15.61 4.37
N ILE A 124 3.08 16.88 4.37
CA ILE A 124 3.93 17.50 5.39
C ILE A 124 2.96 18.35 6.20
N GLY A 125 2.92 18.14 7.52
CA GLY A 125 2.09 18.97 8.39
C GLY A 125 2.51 20.43 8.32
N ASP A 126 1.55 21.34 8.53
CA ASP A 126 1.82 22.76 8.74
C ASP A 126 2.64 23.01 10.02
#